data_AF-A0A6G1KE04-F1
#
_entry.id   AF-A0A6G1KE04-F1
#
_cell.length_a   1.000
_cell.length_b   1.000
_cell.length_c   1.000
_cell.angle_alpha   90.00
_cell.angle_beta   90.00
_cell.angle_gamma   90.00
#
_symmetry.space_group_name_H-M   'P 1'
#
loop_
_entity.id
_entity.type
_entity.pdbx_description
1 polymer ?
#
loop_
_entity_poly.entity_id
_entity_poly.type
_entity_poly.pdbx_seq_one_letter_code
_entity_poly.pdbx_strand_id
1 'polypeptide(L)'
;LDSLARDVERVESIRTIKDIQRSFSQLAQFGRYDDMAALFSRNGTLVWGNATAKGLAAIEVWLRTDAGDMNGKQPGSIDTIIAENPLVSLSVDGRSAKARWNGLRFQGDGEGGTRIQGGVYENEYVFSGGKWKISMLHYYALYAGPYIGGWRNVGGLLPFVPYHFTPESSGIPIPVPEGQAQATNATVQELVSRIQRLNDEDEVRNLMHARGYYIDRRMWSDVVDLHTSNTTVTLLGTGTYIGLSGVRQSLERFQGPEGLTQGINNDHPIFDMIIDVNTNGVDAVARGIEIAMLGDANTRAASWEFNVFRNHLTKDNGVWKVKAVHVTPLIVADYYLGWGYGGLKSPNTYVPPFIKATQLSFGGIKTPRRGTNTDLADLQRRLGRSAAYDGAENQSHAYGFVIDDLDCGKMGALFAKRGHKANPFAGYFISPERTATACYTTYGYNRTALRSSISFHWRPQPVILVSEDGRSATLRARLLQPSTNLNRSGSFNNAIYHDQMVLEDGKWRLWSVTIDEFYWQSTSWEGGWSAANPRNKSEPDPPPADWIKKYPPDITLKDIGERESTFRGGSGGYIQWPEIQRMWFQYRNLASGRVPEFYWPGCVPCKAKPDWALEANGYQEPPTGP
;
A
#
# COMPACT_ATOMS: atom_id res chain seq x y z
N LEU A 1 22.83 -12.80 -22.86
CA LEU A 1 22.34 -11.40 -23.02
C LEU A 1 20.84 -11.39 -23.31
N ASP A 2 20.39 -12.13 -24.32
CA ASP A 2 18.96 -12.27 -24.68
C ASP A 2 18.04 -12.59 -23.49
N SER A 3 18.40 -13.58 -22.67
CA SER A 3 17.63 -13.93 -21.47
C SER A 3 17.50 -12.75 -20.49
N LEU A 4 18.60 -12.02 -20.25
CA LEU A 4 18.58 -10.86 -19.35
C LEU A 4 17.68 -9.76 -19.92
N ALA A 5 17.74 -9.47 -21.21
CA ALA A 5 16.88 -8.48 -21.84
C ALA A 5 15.39 -8.84 -21.72
N ARG A 6 15.04 -10.11 -21.99
CA ARG A 6 13.68 -10.62 -21.77
C ARG A 6 13.26 -10.48 -20.32
N ASP A 7 14.11 -10.84 -19.37
CA ASP A 7 13.75 -10.85 -17.95
C ASP A 7 13.58 -9.41 -17.42
N VAL A 8 14.36 -8.44 -17.90
CA VAL A 8 14.14 -7.00 -17.65
C VAL A 8 12.76 -6.56 -18.12
N GLU A 9 12.37 -6.91 -19.36
CA GLU A 9 11.03 -6.58 -19.90
C GLU A 9 9.89 -7.18 -19.07
N ARG A 10 10.09 -8.36 -18.49
CA ARG A 10 9.09 -9.02 -17.64
C ARG A 10 8.91 -8.30 -16.30
N VAL A 11 9.99 -7.83 -15.67
CA VAL A 11 9.90 -7.00 -14.45
C VAL A 11 9.26 -5.65 -14.75
N GLU A 12 9.69 -4.97 -15.82
CA GLU A 12 9.07 -3.70 -16.25
C GLU A 12 7.59 -3.86 -16.60
N SER A 13 7.18 -5.03 -17.11
CA SER A 13 5.77 -5.33 -17.41
C SER A 13 4.90 -5.33 -16.15
N ILE A 14 5.36 -5.94 -15.05
CA ILE A 14 4.65 -5.92 -13.76
C ILE A 14 4.44 -4.48 -13.29
N ARG A 15 5.49 -3.65 -13.32
CA ARG A 15 5.42 -2.23 -12.91
C ARG A 15 4.48 -1.42 -13.79
N THR A 16 4.56 -1.62 -15.10
CA THR A 16 3.67 -0.97 -16.07
C THR A 16 2.20 -1.34 -15.85
N ILE A 17 1.89 -2.62 -15.60
CA ILE A 17 0.53 -3.07 -15.30
C ILE A 17 -0.01 -2.37 -14.05
N LYS A 18 0.81 -2.27 -12.99
CA LYS A 18 0.42 -1.57 -11.77
C LYS A 18 0.16 -0.09 -12.03
N ASP A 19 1.04 0.58 -12.77
CA ASP A 19 0.89 2.00 -13.04
C ASP A 19 -0.26 2.33 -14.00
N ILE A 20 -0.66 1.41 -14.88
CA ILE A 20 -1.89 1.54 -15.67
C ILE A 20 -3.11 1.58 -14.75
N GLN A 21 -3.18 0.70 -13.75
CA GLN A 21 -4.28 0.70 -12.78
C GLN A 21 -4.27 1.98 -11.93
N ARG A 22 -3.10 2.37 -11.42
CA ARG A 22 -2.95 3.62 -10.65
C ARG A 22 -3.31 4.85 -11.46
N SER A 23 -2.99 4.86 -12.76
CA SER A 23 -3.40 5.93 -13.67
C SER A 23 -4.90 5.99 -13.84
N PHE A 24 -5.58 4.85 -13.93
CA PHE A 24 -7.04 4.80 -13.97
C PHE A 24 -7.66 5.48 -12.73
N SER A 25 -7.14 5.18 -11.53
CA SER A 25 -7.55 5.82 -10.27
C SER A 25 -7.29 7.33 -10.28
N GLN A 26 -6.07 7.75 -10.66
CA GLN A 26 -5.66 9.15 -10.65
C GLN A 26 -6.44 10.02 -11.66
N LEU A 27 -6.80 9.47 -12.83
CA LEU A 27 -7.57 10.18 -13.86
C LEU A 27 -9.02 10.42 -13.44
N ALA A 28 -9.59 9.54 -12.62
CA ALA A 28 -10.96 9.67 -12.11
C ALA A 28 -11.15 10.95 -11.29
N GLN A 29 -10.14 11.34 -10.47
CA GLN A 29 -10.19 12.55 -9.64
C GLN A 29 -10.44 13.85 -10.42
N PHE A 30 -10.24 13.84 -11.73
CA PHE A 30 -10.39 14.99 -12.62
C PHE A 30 -11.36 14.71 -13.78
N GLY A 31 -12.15 13.64 -13.67
CA GLY A 31 -13.14 13.22 -14.66
C GLY A 31 -12.59 13.07 -16.08
N ARG A 32 -11.35 12.58 -16.22
CA ARG A 32 -10.66 12.34 -17.50
C ARG A 32 -11.08 10.98 -18.10
N TYR A 33 -12.38 10.81 -18.30
CA TYR A 33 -12.99 9.53 -18.69
C TYR A 33 -12.53 9.02 -20.06
N ASP A 34 -12.22 9.93 -20.98
CA ASP A 34 -11.63 9.63 -22.29
C ASP A 34 -10.24 9.01 -22.14
N ASP A 35 -9.39 9.60 -21.29
CA ASP A 35 -8.07 9.05 -20.97
C ASP A 35 -8.17 7.72 -20.23
N MET A 36 -9.13 7.58 -19.29
CA MET A 36 -9.40 6.33 -18.58
C MET A 36 -9.79 5.22 -19.56
N ALA A 37 -10.72 5.51 -20.48
CA ALA A 37 -11.10 4.57 -21.53
C ALA A 37 -9.89 4.23 -22.42
N ALA A 38 -9.02 5.18 -22.73
CA ALA A 38 -7.82 4.94 -23.54
C ALA A 38 -6.79 3.98 -22.89
N LEU A 39 -6.90 3.68 -21.59
CA LEU A 39 -6.09 2.64 -20.93
C LEU A 39 -6.50 1.21 -21.33
N PHE A 40 -7.70 1.04 -21.88
CA PHE A 40 -8.19 -0.25 -22.36
C PHE A 40 -7.66 -0.61 -23.74
N SER A 41 -7.66 -1.90 -24.05
CA SER A 41 -7.49 -2.39 -25.42
C SER A 41 -8.71 -1.97 -26.26
N ARG A 42 -8.58 -1.92 -27.58
CA ARG A 42 -9.65 -1.43 -28.49
C ARG A 42 -11.00 -2.11 -28.25
N ASN A 43 -10.99 -3.40 -27.92
CA ASN A 43 -12.18 -4.22 -27.64
C ASN A 43 -12.30 -4.58 -26.15
N GLY A 44 -11.65 -3.82 -25.27
CA GLY A 44 -11.65 -4.07 -23.84
C GLY A 44 -13.04 -3.97 -23.22
N THR A 45 -13.21 -4.59 -22.07
CA THR A 45 -14.49 -4.66 -21.36
C THR A 45 -14.36 -4.09 -19.96
N LEU A 46 -15.29 -3.22 -19.56
CA LEU A 46 -15.49 -2.83 -18.18
C LEU A 46 -16.74 -3.56 -17.66
N VAL A 47 -16.58 -4.30 -16.57
CA VAL A 47 -17.66 -4.91 -15.79
C VAL A 47 -17.63 -4.30 -14.40
N TRP A 48 -18.74 -3.70 -13.98
CA TRP A 48 -18.85 -3.02 -12.69
C TRP A 48 -20.15 -3.42 -12.00
N GLY A 49 -20.06 -4.37 -11.06
CA GLY A 49 -21.24 -5.05 -10.54
C GLY A 49 -22.03 -5.70 -11.68
N ASN A 50 -23.28 -5.28 -11.87
CA ASN A 50 -24.16 -5.81 -12.93
C ASN A 50 -24.04 -5.06 -14.27
N ALA A 51 -23.27 -3.98 -14.34
CA ALA A 51 -23.10 -3.21 -15.56
C ALA A 51 -21.96 -3.76 -16.42
N THR A 52 -22.10 -3.70 -17.74
CA THR A 52 -21.05 -4.06 -18.70
C THR A 52 -20.98 -3.03 -19.82
N ALA A 53 -19.77 -2.56 -20.12
CA ALA A 53 -19.46 -1.67 -21.23
C ALA A 53 -18.30 -2.24 -22.04
N LYS A 54 -18.43 -2.27 -23.38
CA LYS A 54 -17.43 -2.88 -24.27
C LYS A 54 -16.95 -1.90 -25.34
N GLY A 55 -15.64 -1.79 -25.48
CA GLY A 55 -14.98 -0.84 -26.37
C GLY A 55 -14.88 0.55 -25.76
N LEU A 56 -13.89 1.31 -26.25
CA LEU A 56 -13.45 2.56 -25.61
C LEU A 56 -14.60 3.58 -25.43
N ALA A 57 -15.39 3.79 -26.48
CA ALA A 57 -16.50 4.76 -26.44
C ALA A 57 -17.59 4.38 -25.42
N ALA A 58 -17.96 3.09 -25.34
CA ALA A 58 -18.97 2.65 -24.38
C ALA A 58 -18.45 2.74 -22.94
N ILE A 59 -17.17 2.45 -22.73
CA ILE A 59 -16.51 2.57 -21.42
C ILE A 59 -16.49 4.04 -20.98
N GLU A 60 -16.09 4.97 -21.86
CA GLU A 60 -16.12 6.40 -21.55
C GLU A 60 -17.53 6.87 -21.18
N VAL A 61 -18.54 6.51 -21.98
CA VAL A 61 -19.93 6.86 -21.72
C VAL A 61 -20.39 6.31 -20.36
N TRP A 62 -20.05 5.06 -20.06
CA TRP A 62 -20.40 4.45 -18.78
C TRP A 62 -19.77 5.20 -17.61
N LEU A 63 -18.46 5.47 -17.66
CA LEU A 63 -17.73 6.19 -16.61
C LEU A 63 -18.32 7.57 -16.34
N ARG A 64 -18.59 8.32 -17.41
CA ARG A 64 -19.18 9.66 -17.33
C ARG A 64 -20.59 9.62 -16.75
N THR A 65 -21.40 8.64 -17.15
CA THR A 65 -22.79 8.50 -16.71
C THR A 65 -22.85 8.12 -15.24
N ASP A 66 -22.03 7.17 -14.81
CA ASP A 66 -22.02 6.71 -13.43
C ASP A 66 -21.45 7.77 -12.47
N ALA A 67 -20.52 8.62 -12.92
CA ALA A 67 -20.02 9.73 -12.12
C ALA A 67 -21.04 10.86 -11.96
N GLY A 68 -21.79 11.21 -13.01
CA GLY A 68 -22.74 12.32 -12.98
C GLY A 68 -22.07 13.63 -12.55
N ASP A 69 -22.64 14.32 -11.56
CA ASP A 69 -22.08 15.55 -10.99
C ASP A 69 -20.95 15.28 -9.97
N MET A 70 -20.83 14.04 -9.49
CA MET A 70 -19.75 13.58 -8.61
C MET A 70 -18.51 13.19 -9.41
N ASN A 71 -17.97 14.15 -10.18
CA ASN A 71 -17.01 13.91 -11.25
C ASN A 71 -15.62 14.54 -11.05
N GLY A 72 -15.40 15.24 -9.94
CA GLY A 72 -14.12 15.90 -9.64
C GLY A 72 -13.76 17.09 -10.54
N LYS A 73 -14.66 17.54 -11.41
CA LYS A 73 -14.41 18.67 -12.34
C LYS A 73 -14.83 20.01 -11.77
N GLN A 74 -15.92 20.01 -11.00
CA GLN A 74 -16.44 21.24 -10.40
C GLN A 74 -15.84 21.40 -9.01
N PRO A 75 -15.53 22.64 -8.56
CA PRO A 75 -15.12 22.86 -7.19
C PRO A 75 -16.14 22.28 -6.20
N GLY A 76 -15.66 21.47 -5.25
CA GLY A 76 -16.52 20.79 -4.26
C GLY A 76 -17.03 19.42 -4.69
N SER A 77 -16.97 19.04 -5.99
CA SER A 77 -17.24 17.66 -6.40
C SER A 77 -15.99 16.80 -6.37
N ILE A 78 -16.12 15.51 -6.09
CA ILE A 78 -15.02 14.53 -6.12
C ILE A 78 -15.46 13.20 -6.75
N ASP A 79 -14.47 12.57 -7.39
CA ASP A 79 -14.50 11.15 -7.76
C ASP A 79 -13.12 10.53 -7.47
N THR A 80 -12.89 10.14 -6.22
CA THR A 80 -11.62 9.52 -5.82
C THR A 80 -11.78 8.01 -5.81
N ILE A 81 -11.25 7.35 -6.85
CA ILE A 81 -11.08 5.90 -6.90
C ILE A 81 -9.72 5.54 -6.30
N ILE A 82 -9.71 4.49 -5.49
CA ILE A 82 -8.52 3.84 -4.96
C ILE A 82 -8.51 2.40 -5.45
N ALA A 83 -7.41 1.98 -6.05
CA ALA A 83 -7.17 0.59 -6.43
C ALA A 83 -5.78 0.18 -5.91
N GLU A 84 -5.74 -0.33 -4.69
CA GLU A 84 -4.49 -0.67 -4.01
C GLU A 84 -4.36 -2.17 -3.72
N ASN A 85 -3.28 -2.54 -3.03
CA ASN A 85 -2.96 -3.93 -2.72
C ASN A 85 -2.80 -4.80 -3.99
N PRO A 86 -1.94 -4.41 -4.96
CA PRO A 86 -1.70 -5.20 -6.17
C PRO A 86 -1.32 -6.64 -5.87
N LEU A 87 -2.09 -7.59 -6.41
CA LEU A 87 -1.63 -8.96 -6.62
C LEU A 87 -1.62 -9.24 -8.12
N VAL A 88 -0.44 -9.24 -8.75
CA VAL A 88 -0.26 -9.35 -10.20
C VAL A 88 0.40 -10.69 -10.56
N SER A 89 -0.15 -11.37 -11.56
CA SER A 89 0.39 -12.62 -12.13
C SER A 89 0.60 -12.44 -13.64
N LEU A 90 1.85 -12.44 -14.08
CA LEU A 90 2.21 -12.41 -15.51
C LEU A 90 2.09 -13.80 -16.13
N SER A 91 1.69 -13.89 -17.39
CA SER A 91 1.70 -15.17 -18.12
C SER A 91 3.12 -15.65 -18.46
N VAL A 92 3.26 -16.96 -18.71
CA VAL A 92 4.53 -17.59 -19.08
C VAL A 92 5.12 -17.01 -20.38
N ASP A 93 4.28 -16.65 -21.35
CA ASP A 93 4.68 -16.00 -22.60
C ASP A 93 4.97 -14.49 -22.44
N GLY A 94 4.65 -13.90 -21.29
CA GLY A 94 4.82 -12.47 -21.02
C GLY A 94 3.90 -11.54 -21.83
N ARG A 95 2.81 -12.05 -22.42
CA ARG A 95 1.90 -11.27 -23.28
C ARG A 95 0.55 -10.95 -22.63
N SER A 96 0.23 -11.55 -21.50
CA SER A 96 -0.98 -11.28 -20.73
C SER A 96 -0.69 -11.26 -19.24
N ALA A 97 -1.58 -10.68 -18.46
CA ALA A 97 -1.50 -10.74 -17.00
C ALA A 97 -2.90 -10.70 -16.39
N LYS A 98 -2.99 -11.19 -15.15
CA LYS A 98 -4.15 -10.99 -14.28
C LYS A 98 -3.71 -10.20 -13.06
N ALA A 99 -4.59 -9.35 -12.54
CA ALA A 99 -4.32 -8.67 -11.29
C ALA A 99 -5.57 -8.51 -10.43
N ARG A 100 -5.39 -8.69 -9.12
CA ARG A 100 -6.40 -8.44 -8.10
C ARG A 100 -6.05 -7.17 -7.34
N TRP A 101 -7.06 -6.38 -7.01
CA TRP A 101 -6.92 -5.12 -6.28
C TRP A 101 -8.03 -4.97 -5.24
N ASN A 102 -7.70 -4.37 -4.11
CA ASN A 102 -8.72 -3.84 -3.22
C ASN A 102 -9.23 -2.50 -3.78
N GLY A 103 -10.55 -2.28 -3.73
CA GLY A 103 -11.20 -1.12 -4.30
C GLY A 103 -12.02 -0.31 -3.31
N LEU A 104 -11.87 1.00 -3.33
CA LEU A 104 -12.67 1.97 -2.58
C LEU A 104 -12.86 3.22 -3.43
N ARG A 105 -14.07 3.77 -3.46
CA ARG A 105 -14.40 4.95 -4.25
C ARG A 105 -15.20 5.92 -3.41
N PHE A 106 -14.76 7.16 -3.36
CA PHE A 106 -15.43 8.28 -2.71
C PHE A 106 -15.94 9.25 -3.75
N GLN A 107 -17.24 9.51 -3.72
CA GLN A 107 -17.91 10.42 -4.62
C GLN A 107 -18.77 11.41 -3.85
N GLY A 108 -18.76 12.66 -4.31
CA GLY A 108 -19.57 13.74 -3.77
C GLY A 108 -19.82 14.80 -4.83
N ASP A 109 -20.99 15.42 -4.81
CA ASP A 109 -21.41 16.44 -5.79
C ASP A 109 -21.07 17.88 -5.36
N GLY A 110 -20.70 18.07 -4.08
CA GLY A 110 -20.46 19.40 -3.49
C GLY A 110 -21.73 20.08 -2.96
N GLU A 111 -22.89 19.43 -3.10
CA GLU A 111 -24.21 19.93 -2.68
C GLU A 111 -24.85 19.01 -1.60
N GLY A 112 -24.07 18.06 -1.07
CA GLY A 112 -24.46 17.12 -0.02
C GLY A 112 -24.70 15.69 -0.48
N GLY A 113 -24.87 15.46 -1.78
CA GLY A 113 -24.97 14.11 -2.33
C GLY A 113 -23.63 13.39 -2.23
N THR A 114 -23.68 12.14 -1.79
CA THR A 114 -22.48 11.32 -1.58
C THR A 114 -22.72 9.88 -1.96
N ARG A 115 -21.65 9.22 -2.40
CA ARG A 115 -21.60 7.78 -2.60
C ARG A 115 -20.23 7.28 -2.18
N ILE A 116 -20.19 6.24 -1.35
CA ILE A 116 -19.01 5.43 -1.11
C ILE A 116 -19.29 4.02 -1.62
N GLN A 117 -18.30 3.44 -2.29
CA GLN A 117 -18.36 2.06 -2.78
C GLN A 117 -17.04 1.38 -2.46
N GLY A 118 -17.07 0.09 -2.17
CA GLY A 118 -15.86 -0.71 -2.14
C GLY A 118 -16.09 -2.18 -2.45
N GLY A 119 -14.99 -2.85 -2.75
CA GLY A 119 -15.02 -4.12 -3.43
C GLY A 119 -13.65 -4.60 -3.83
N VAL A 120 -13.63 -5.51 -4.80
CA VAL A 120 -12.41 -6.11 -5.32
C VAL A 120 -12.42 -6.06 -6.83
N TYR A 121 -11.30 -5.68 -7.43
CA TYR A 121 -11.08 -5.81 -8.86
C TYR A 121 -10.39 -7.15 -9.17
N GLU A 122 -10.81 -7.83 -10.23
CA GLU A 122 -10.12 -8.98 -10.85
C GLU A 122 -9.94 -8.69 -12.34
N ASN A 123 -8.83 -8.02 -12.66
CA ASN A 123 -8.58 -7.44 -13.96
C ASN A 123 -7.71 -8.35 -14.81
N GLU A 124 -7.88 -8.24 -16.13
CA GLU A 124 -7.04 -8.86 -17.15
C GLU A 124 -6.36 -7.80 -18.00
N TYR A 125 -5.11 -8.06 -18.37
CA TYR A 125 -4.26 -7.17 -19.14
C TYR A 125 -3.67 -7.91 -20.34
N VAL A 126 -3.43 -7.17 -21.42
CA VAL A 126 -2.83 -7.68 -22.64
C VAL A 126 -1.72 -6.76 -23.12
N PHE A 127 -0.62 -7.35 -23.58
CA PHE A 127 0.44 -6.63 -24.27
C PHE A 127 0.16 -6.63 -25.77
N SER A 128 -0.17 -5.47 -26.34
CA SER A 128 -0.52 -5.34 -27.75
C SER A 128 0.01 -4.02 -28.32
N GLY A 129 0.57 -4.06 -29.53
CA GLY A 129 1.14 -2.88 -30.19
C GLY A 129 2.29 -2.23 -29.40
N GLY A 130 3.09 -3.04 -28.69
CA GLY A 130 4.22 -2.57 -27.89
C GLY A 130 3.84 -1.91 -26.55
N LYS A 131 2.58 -2.03 -26.11
CA LYS A 131 2.09 -1.43 -24.86
C LYS A 131 1.18 -2.38 -24.10
N TRP A 132 1.22 -2.30 -22.78
CA TRP A 132 0.21 -2.92 -21.91
C TRP A 132 -1.10 -2.15 -21.96
N LYS A 133 -2.21 -2.88 -21.93
CA LYS A 133 -3.58 -2.35 -21.91
C LYS A 133 -4.46 -3.22 -21.03
N ILE A 134 -5.51 -2.63 -20.47
CA ILE A 134 -6.57 -3.37 -19.79
C ILE A 134 -7.41 -4.09 -20.85
N SER A 135 -7.44 -5.42 -20.83
CA SER A 135 -8.37 -6.20 -21.68
C SER A 135 -9.72 -6.35 -20.98
N MET A 136 -9.72 -6.52 -19.66
CA MET A 136 -10.94 -6.54 -18.86
C MET A 136 -10.69 -5.88 -17.50
N LEU A 137 -11.53 -4.92 -17.12
CA LEU A 137 -11.65 -4.48 -15.73
C LEU A 137 -12.92 -5.11 -15.17
N HIS A 138 -12.82 -5.89 -14.09
CA HIS A 138 -13.98 -6.52 -13.47
C HIS A 138 -14.03 -6.18 -11.98
N TYR A 139 -14.92 -5.26 -11.64
CA TYR A 139 -15.14 -4.82 -10.26
C TYR A 139 -16.32 -5.57 -9.62
N TYR A 140 -16.01 -6.34 -8.58
CA TYR A 140 -16.97 -6.99 -7.70
C TYR A 140 -17.34 -6.04 -6.57
N ALA A 141 -18.51 -5.42 -6.66
CA ALA A 141 -19.05 -4.57 -5.60
C ALA A 141 -19.37 -5.41 -4.35
N LEU A 142 -18.79 -5.05 -3.21
CA LEU A 142 -19.03 -5.75 -1.93
C LEU A 142 -19.80 -4.87 -0.96
N TYR A 143 -19.58 -3.56 -0.99
CA TYR A 143 -20.29 -2.64 -0.10
C TYR A 143 -20.47 -1.27 -0.74
N ALA A 144 -21.56 -0.60 -0.36
CA ALA A 144 -21.87 0.74 -0.82
C ALA A 144 -22.81 1.46 0.15
N GLY A 145 -22.84 2.78 0.08
CA GLY A 145 -23.82 3.61 0.76
C GLY A 145 -23.56 5.10 0.57
N PRO A 146 -24.45 5.95 1.09
CA PRO A 146 -24.19 7.38 1.23
C PRO A 146 -23.29 7.66 2.44
N TYR A 147 -22.90 8.92 2.62
CA TYR A 147 -22.22 9.37 3.84
C TYR A 147 -23.13 9.23 5.06
N ILE A 148 -24.30 9.86 5.06
CA ILE A 148 -25.24 9.75 6.19
C ILE A 148 -25.72 8.30 6.34
N GLY A 149 -25.48 7.70 7.50
CA GLY A 149 -25.81 6.29 7.75
C GLY A 149 -24.81 5.27 7.19
N GLY A 150 -23.79 5.70 6.43
CA GLY A 150 -22.65 4.88 5.98
C GLY A 150 -22.97 3.75 5.01
N TRP A 151 -21.96 2.93 4.72
CA TRP A 151 -22.07 1.80 3.80
C TRP A 151 -22.40 0.48 4.47
N ARG A 152 -23.01 -0.41 3.69
CA ARG A 152 -23.36 -1.80 4.05
C ARG A 152 -23.08 -2.73 2.88
N ASN A 153 -23.28 -4.02 3.08
CA ASN A 153 -23.14 -5.01 2.02
C ASN A 153 -24.04 -4.68 0.82
N VAL A 154 -23.50 -4.82 -0.39
CA VAL A 154 -24.29 -4.78 -1.63
C VAL A 154 -24.99 -6.13 -1.83
N GLY A 155 -26.29 -6.13 -2.10
CA GLY A 155 -27.02 -7.35 -2.49
C GLY A 155 -27.25 -8.37 -1.36
N GLY A 156 -27.03 -8.01 -0.09
CA GLY A 156 -27.31 -8.87 1.06
C GLY A 156 -26.09 -9.61 1.60
N LEU A 157 -26.14 -10.93 1.69
CA LEU A 157 -24.97 -11.71 2.10
C LEU A 157 -23.96 -11.78 0.96
N LEU A 158 -22.67 -11.61 1.29
CA LEU A 158 -21.62 -11.48 0.29
C LEU A 158 -20.98 -12.83 -0.06
N PRO A 159 -20.83 -13.15 -1.36
CA PRO A 159 -20.08 -14.33 -1.80
C PRO A 159 -18.57 -14.12 -1.67
N PHE A 160 -17.81 -15.18 -1.92
CA PHE A 160 -16.38 -15.06 -2.20
C PHE A 160 -16.15 -14.55 -3.62
N VAL A 161 -15.22 -13.61 -3.78
CA VAL A 161 -14.75 -13.20 -5.11
C VAL A 161 -13.66 -14.17 -5.54
N PRO A 162 -13.84 -14.93 -6.65
CA PRO A 162 -12.88 -15.94 -7.08
C PRO A 162 -11.47 -15.38 -7.21
N TYR A 163 -10.45 -16.13 -6.77
CA TYR A 163 -9.06 -15.76 -6.96
C TYR A 163 -8.58 -16.19 -8.35
N HIS A 164 -7.77 -15.37 -8.99
CA HIS A 164 -6.96 -15.81 -10.14
C HIS A 164 -5.67 -16.56 -9.73
N PHE A 165 -5.39 -16.66 -8.42
CA PHE A 165 -4.16 -17.20 -7.86
C PHE A 165 -4.42 -18.35 -6.86
N THR A 166 -3.38 -19.15 -6.61
CA THR A 166 -3.28 -20.09 -5.47
C THR A 166 -2.17 -19.63 -4.52
N PRO A 167 -2.10 -20.17 -3.28
CA PRO A 167 -0.97 -19.88 -2.40
C PRO A 167 0.41 -20.15 -3.02
N GLU A 168 0.51 -21.11 -3.94
CA GLU A 168 1.73 -21.41 -4.67
C GLU A 168 2.02 -20.39 -5.76
N SER A 169 1.01 -19.99 -6.53
CA SER A 169 1.19 -19.08 -7.67
C SER A 169 1.34 -17.62 -7.24
N SER A 170 0.79 -17.22 -6.08
CA SER A 170 0.97 -15.86 -5.55
C SER A 170 2.44 -15.55 -5.28
N GLY A 171 3.27 -16.55 -5.00
CA GLY A 171 4.71 -16.39 -4.74
C GLY A 171 5.54 -16.22 -6.00
N ILE A 172 4.90 -16.24 -7.18
CA ILE A 172 5.54 -16.27 -8.48
C ILE A 172 4.87 -15.24 -9.41
N PRO A 173 4.96 -13.92 -9.10
CA PRO A 173 4.34 -12.89 -9.94
C PRO A 173 4.88 -12.92 -11.39
N ILE A 174 6.15 -13.32 -11.55
CA ILE A 174 6.83 -13.48 -12.83
C ILE A 174 7.22 -14.96 -12.95
N PRO A 175 6.43 -15.79 -13.66
CA PRO A 175 6.78 -17.20 -13.82
C PRO A 175 7.99 -17.37 -14.74
N VAL A 176 8.60 -18.56 -14.65
CA VAL A 176 9.65 -19.00 -15.58
C VAL A 176 9.11 -18.85 -17.02
N PRO A 177 9.81 -18.11 -17.88
CA PRO A 177 9.32 -17.81 -19.23
C PRO A 177 9.31 -19.06 -20.12
N GLU A 178 8.30 -19.15 -20.99
CA GLU A 178 8.22 -20.19 -22.01
C GLU A 178 9.18 -19.91 -23.18
N GLY A 179 9.83 -20.95 -23.68
CA GLY A 179 10.68 -20.88 -24.87
C GLY A 179 12.04 -20.21 -24.69
N GLN A 180 12.83 -20.20 -25.78
CA GLN A 180 14.11 -19.51 -25.81
C GLN A 180 13.90 -17.99 -25.86
N ALA A 181 14.78 -17.25 -25.19
CA ALA A 181 14.78 -15.79 -25.29
C ALA A 181 15.08 -15.37 -26.74
N GLN A 182 14.27 -14.44 -27.27
CA GLN A 182 14.50 -13.91 -28.61
C GLN A 182 15.77 -13.06 -28.64
N ALA A 183 16.45 -13.04 -29.80
CA ALA A 183 17.64 -12.23 -30.00
C ALA A 183 17.33 -10.75 -29.71
N THR A 184 18.10 -10.13 -28.83
CA THR A 184 17.93 -8.72 -28.45
C THR A 184 18.89 -7.82 -29.21
N ASN A 185 18.40 -6.63 -29.58
CA ASN A 185 19.26 -5.54 -30.06
C ASN A 185 19.75 -4.65 -28.91
N ALA A 186 19.36 -4.94 -27.65
CA ALA A 186 19.75 -4.16 -26.50
C ALA A 186 21.25 -4.34 -26.19
N THR A 187 21.93 -3.23 -25.97
CA THR A 187 23.30 -3.20 -25.47
C THR A 187 23.33 -3.50 -23.97
N VAL A 188 24.49 -3.95 -23.46
CA VAL A 188 24.69 -4.15 -22.01
C VAL A 188 24.44 -2.85 -21.25
N GLN A 189 24.88 -1.71 -21.77
CA GLN A 189 24.71 -0.38 -21.14
C GLN A 189 23.23 0.04 -21.05
N GLU A 190 22.42 -0.29 -22.05
CA GLU A 190 20.97 -0.07 -22.00
C GLU A 190 20.33 -0.92 -20.89
N LEU A 191 20.72 -2.19 -20.77
CA LEU A 191 20.21 -3.07 -19.71
C LEU A 191 20.67 -2.62 -18.32
N VAL A 192 21.94 -2.19 -18.15
CA VAL A 192 22.45 -1.57 -16.91
C VAL A 192 21.57 -0.40 -16.49
N SER A 193 21.24 0.49 -17.44
CA SER A 193 20.45 1.69 -17.17
C SER A 193 19.00 1.36 -16.81
N ARG A 194 18.41 0.36 -17.47
CA ARG A 194 17.04 -0.11 -17.18
C ARG A 194 16.95 -0.76 -15.80
N ILE A 195 17.88 -1.65 -15.48
CA ILE A 195 17.96 -2.31 -14.16
C ILE A 195 18.19 -1.28 -13.05
N GLN A 196 19.09 -0.31 -13.26
CA GLN A 196 19.30 0.76 -12.28
C GLN A 196 18.02 1.56 -12.03
N ARG A 197 17.23 1.87 -13.07
CA ARG A 197 15.97 2.60 -12.89
C ARG A 197 14.93 1.81 -12.10
N LEU A 198 14.88 0.49 -12.26
CA LEU A 198 14.00 -0.36 -11.44
C LEU A 198 14.42 -0.32 -9.96
N ASN A 199 15.73 -0.44 -9.68
CA ASN A 199 16.24 -0.33 -8.31
C ASN A 199 15.98 1.07 -7.73
N ASP A 200 16.16 2.12 -8.52
CA ASP A 200 15.89 3.51 -8.13
C ASP A 200 14.40 3.76 -7.86
N GLU A 201 13.51 3.13 -8.64
CA GLU A 201 12.06 3.20 -8.41
C GLU A 201 11.70 2.62 -7.04
N ASP A 202 12.27 1.46 -6.70
CA ASP A 202 12.05 0.81 -5.40
C ASP A 202 12.53 1.70 -4.24
N GLU A 203 13.70 2.32 -4.36
CA GLU A 203 14.25 3.25 -3.36
C GLU A 203 13.40 4.50 -3.18
N VAL A 204 12.99 5.15 -4.28
CA VAL A 204 12.14 6.34 -4.25
C VAL A 204 10.76 6.02 -3.66
N ARG A 205 10.19 4.88 -4.03
CA ARG A 205 8.90 4.41 -3.51
C ARG A 205 8.97 4.16 -2.00
N ASN A 206 10.01 3.48 -1.53
CA ASN A 206 10.25 3.25 -0.11
C ASN A 206 10.45 4.57 0.65
N LEU A 207 11.20 5.52 0.11
CA LEU A 207 11.40 6.83 0.73
C LEU A 207 10.07 7.57 0.89
N MET A 208 9.24 7.60 -0.14
CA MET A 208 7.94 8.26 -0.10
C MET A 208 6.95 7.58 0.85
N HIS A 209 6.94 6.24 0.89
CA HIS A 209 6.17 5.49 1.87
C HIS A 209 6.66 5.71 3.30
N ALA A 210 7.98 5.73 3.54
CA ALA A 210 8.58 6.04 4.84
C ALA A 210 8.20 7.44 5.32
N ARG A 211 8.26 8.44 4.43
CA ARG A 211 7.82 9.81 4.69
C ARG A 211 6.39 9.88 5.22
N GLY A 212 5.47 9.10 4.64
CA GLY A 212 4.08 9.05 5.10
C GLY A 212 3.96 8.59 6.55
N TYR A 213 4.70 7.56 6.97
CA TYR A 213 4.69 7.12 8.38
C TYR A 213 5.26 8.18 9.34
N TYR A 214 6.32 8.89 8.93
CA TYR A 214 6.87 9.97 9.75
C TYR A 214 5.88 11.14 9.88
N ILE A 215 5.13 11.44 8.82
CA ILE A 215 4.10 12.47 8.86
C ILE A 215 2.99 12.11 9.83
N ASP A 216 2.47 10.90 9.73
CA ASP A 216 1.39 10.44 10.60
C ASP A 216 1.72 10.56 12.08
N ARG A 217 2.99 10.32 12.41
CA ARG A 217 3.49 10.36 13.78
C ARG A 217 4.03 11.71 14.22
N ARG A 218 3.92 12.72 13.37
CA ARG A 218 4.54 14.04 13.56
C ARG A 218 6.02 13.95 13.89
N MET A 219 6.75 13.01 13.30
CA MET A 219 8.20 12.85 13.43
C MET A 219 8.90 13.84 12.50
N TRP A 220 8.73 15.15 12.78
CA TRP A 220 9.17 16.22 11.89
C TRP A 220 10.67 16.21 11.62
N SER A 221 11.47 15.86 12.61
CA SER A 221 12.92 15.72 12.42
C SER A 221 13.26 14.63 11.39
N ASP A 222 12.56 13.49 11.42
CA ASP A 222 12.71 12.42 10.42
C ASP A 222 12.20 12.83 9.04
N VAL A 223 11.12 13.61 8.96
CA VAL A 223 10.66 14.18 7.68
C VAL A 223 11.70 15.12 7.10
N VAL A 224 12.24 16.05 7.91
CA VAL A 224 13.27 17.02 7.48
C VAL A 224 14.52 16.32 6.96
N ASP A 225 14.95 15.23 7.59
CA ASP A 225 16.10 14.42 7.18
C ASP A 225 15.97 13.83 5.76
N LEU A 226 14.74 13.63 5.27
CA LEU A 226 14.50 13.12 3.91
C LEU A 226 14.71 14.17 2.82
N HIS A 227 14.85 15.45 3.17
CA HIS A 227 14.88 16.55 2.20
C HIS A 227 16.31 16.98 1.84
N THR A 228 16.46 17.57 0.65
CA THR A 228 17.68 18.30 0.28
C THR A 228 17.76 19.64 1.01
N SER A 229 18.96 20.20 1.16
CA SER A 229 19.17 21.47 1.88
C SER A 229 18.37 22.64 1.28
N ASN A 230 18.24 22.67 -0.05
CA ASN A 230 17.55 23.72 -0.81
C ASN A 230 16.13 23.29 -1.23
N THR A 231 15.49 22.41 -0.46
CA THR A 231 14.17 21.90 -0.81
C THR A 231 13.09 22.99 -0.83
N THR A 232 12.00 22.74 -1.55
CA THR A 232 10.82 23.61 -1.56
C THR A 232 9.55 22.84 -1.22
N VAL A 233 8.71 23.36 -0.36
CA VAL A 233 7.36 22.82 -0.09
C VAL A 233 6.34 23.84 -0.57
N THR A 234 5.55 23.46 -1.56
CA THR A 234 4.49 24.30 -2.13
C THR A 234 3.14 23.65 -1.89
N LEU A 235 2.30 24.34 -1.12
CA LEU A 235 0.91 23.98 -0.88
C LEU A 235 0.05 24.94 -1.71
N LEU A 236 -0.62 24.41 -2.75
CA LEU A 236 -1.35 25.25 -3.69
C LEU A 236 -2.42 26.08 -2.96
N GLY A 237 -2.49 27.38 -3.29
CA GLY A 237 -3.42 28.32 -2.64
C GLY A 237 -2.99 28.80 -1.24
N THR A 238 -1.88 28.30 -0.71
CA THR A 238 -1.42 28.64 0.65
C THR A 238 -0.06 29.33 0.65
N GLY A 239 0.94 28.79 -0.03
CA GLY A 239 2.28 29.40 -0.13
C GLY A 239 3.42 28.40 -0.37
N THR A 240 4.63 28.94 -0.43
CA THR A 240 5.88 28.17 -0.62
C THR A 240 6.83 28.38 0.56
N TYR A 241 7.40 27.29 1.05
CA TYR A 241 8.41 27.25 2.11
C TYR A 241 9.72 26.73 1.54
N ILE A 242 10.84 27.31 1.96
CA ILE A 242 12.15 27.07 1.35
C ILE A 242 13.14 26.57 2.41
N GLY A 243 13.95 25.58 2.03
CA GLY A 243 14.97 24.96 2.86
C GLY A 243 14.40 24.08 3.97
N LEU A 244 15.29 23.45 4.72
CA LEU A 244 14.94 22.52 5.81
C LEU A 244 14.11 23.19 6.91
N SER A 245 14.42 24.44 7.27
CA SER A 245 13.61 25.22 8.22
C SER A 245 12.22 25.53 7.67
N GLY A 246 12.10 25.76 6.36
CA GLY A 246 10.82 25.94 5.69
C GLY A 246 9.96 24.66 5.72
N VAL A 247 10.58 23.48 5.53
CA VAL A 247 9.88 22.20 5.68
C VAL A 247 9.28 22.09 7.08
N ARG A 248 10.12 22.28 8.11
CA ARG A 248 9.69 22.22 9.51
C ARG A 248 8.55 23.20 9.80
N GLN A 249 8.70 24.45 9.38
CA GLN A 249 7.69 25.48 9.55
C GLN A 249 6.36 25.11 8.88
N SER A 250 6.41 24.54 7.67
CA SER A 250 5.19 24.12 6.97
C SER A 250 4.45 23.02 7.72
N LEU A 251 5.17 22.00 8.21
CA LEU A 251 4.59 20.90 8.98
C LEU A 251 3.96 21.42 10.28
N GLU A 252 4.71 22.21 11.06
CA GLU A 252 4.21 22.74 12.33
C GLU A 252 3.01 23.67 12.18
N ARG A 253 2.98 24.45 11.10
CA ARG A 253 1.88 25.38 10.83
C ARG A 253 0.57 24.68 10.49
N PHE A 254 0.60 23.61 9.70
CA PHE A 254 -0.62 22.96 9.20
C PHE A 254 -0.99 21.69 9.96
N GLN A 255 0.00 21.00 10.54
CA GLN A 255 -0.19 19.74 11.22
C GLN A 255 0.14 19.84 12.72
N GLY A 256 0.61 20.97 13.24
CA GLY A 256 0.91 21.14 14.67
C GLY A 256 2.33 20.69 15.08
N PRO A 257 2.71 20.86 16.36
CA PRO A 257 4.08 20.62 16.81
C PRO A 257 4.52 19.16 16.64
N GLU A 258 5.84 18.93 16.64
CA GLU A 258 6.42 17.58 16.59
C GLU A 258 5.96 16.73 17.78
N GLY A 259 5.68 15.47 17.49
CA GLY A 259 5.08 14.54 18.44
C GLY A 259 3.55 14.64 18.49
N LEU A 260 2.90 13.48 18.51
CA LEU A 260 1.46 13.40 18.75
C LEU A 260 1.16 13.55 20.25
N THR A 261 0.05 14.22 20.55
CA THR A 261 -0.57 14.25 21.88
C THR A 261 -1.83 13.39 21.90
N GLN A 262 -2.27 12.96 23.08
CA GLN A 262 -3.50 12.17 23.26
C GLN A 262 -4.66 12.74 22.44
N GLY A 263 -5.39 11.86 21.76
CA GLY A 263 -6.58 12.19 20.98
C GLY A 263 -6.31 12.68 19.57
N ILE A 264 -5.06 12.97 19.19
CA ILE A 264 -4.74 13.45 17.85
C ILE A 264 -4.57 12.29 16.88
N ASN A 265 -5.40 12.26 15.84
CA ASN A 265 -5.20 11.45 14.65
C ASN A 265 -4.66 12.34 13.52
N ASN A 266 -3.56 11.94 12.89
CA ASN A 266 -2.86 12.72 11.86
C ASN A 266 -2.51 11.86 10.64
N ASP A 267 -3.32 10.85 10.34
CA ASP A 267 -2.99 9.89 9.30
C ASP A 267 -3.15 10.50 7.91
N HIS A 268 -2.09 10.44 7.09
CA HIS A 268 -2.06 10.83 5.67
C HIS A 268 -1.69 9.63 4.77
N PRO A 269 -2.53 8.58 4.67
CA PRO A 269 -2.29 7.45 3.78
C PRO A 269 -2.07 7.87 2.32
N ILE A 270 -1.04 7.28 1.72
CA ILE A 270 -0.68 7.45 0.31
C ILE A 270 -1.26 6.27 -0.50
N PHE A 271 -1.98 6.58 -1.57
CA PHE A 271 -2.58 5.61 -2.49
C PHE A 271 -2.17 5.84 -3.93
N ASP A 272 -2.26 4.77 -4.72
CA ASP A 272 -2.07 4.75 -6.17
C ASP A 272 -0.81 5.49 -6.64
N MET A 273 0.29 5.42 -5.89
CA MET A 273 1.50 6.20 -6.18
C MET A 273 2.27 5.65 -7.38
N ILE A 274 2.54 6.52 -8.35
CA ILE A 274 3.39 6.24 -9.52
C ILE A 274 4.73 6.96 -9.32
N ILE A 275 5.83 6.26 -9.63
CA ILE A 275 7.18 6.79 -9.60
C ILE A 275 7.73 6.80 -11.03
N ASP A 276 8.26 7.95 -11.46
CA ASP A 276 8.96 8.08 -12.74
C ASP A 276 10.40 8.51 -12.48
N VAL A 277 11.34 7.58 -12.68
CA VAL A 277 12.78 7.85 -12.58
C VAL A 277 13.28 8.33 -13.94
N ASN A 278 13.83 9.54 -13.96
CA ASN A 278 14.33 10.16 -15.18
C ASN A 278 15.47 9.32 -15.79
N THR A 279 15.60 9.37 -17.10
CA THR A 279 16.67 8.67 -17.84
C THR A 279 18.08 9.12 -17.45
N ASN A 280 18.23 10.27 -16.79
CA ASN A 280 19.50 10.73 -16.21
C ASN A 280 19.94 9.92 -14.96
N GLY A 281 19.04 9.13 -14.35
CA GLY A 281 19.32 8.31 -13.16
C GLY A 281 19.56 9.10 -11.86
N VAL A 282 19.24 10.39 -11.84
CA VAL A 282 19.49 11.29 -10.70
C VAL A 282 18.28 12.15 -10.31
N ASP A 283 17.24 12.23 -11.14
CA ASP A 283 15.99 12.91 -10.80
C ASP A 283 14.82 11.91 -10.89
N ALA A 284 13.81 12.09 -10.04
CA ALA A 284 12.57 11.33 -10.11
C ALA A 284 11.35 12.19 -9.75
N VAL A 285 10.17 11.73 -10.15
CA VAL A 285 8.88 12.31 -9.76
C VAL A 285 8.03 11.23 -9.10
N ALA A 286 7.46 11.55 -7.94
CA ALA A 286 6.44 10.72 -7.29
C ALA A 286 5.09 11.45 -7.36
N ARG A 287 4.08 10.81 -7.94
CA ARG A 287 2.71 11.34 -8.00
C ARG A 287 1.73 10.32 -7.42
N GLY A 288 0.84 10.74 -6.54
CA GLY A 288 -0.17 9.86 -5.96
C GLY A 288 -1.33 10.61 -5.33
N ILE A 289 -2.23 9.82 -4.75
CA ILE A 289 -3.40 10.29 -4.02
C ILE A 289 -3.06 10.27 -2.54
N GLU A 290 -3.45 11.30 -1.81
CA GLU A 290 -3.43 11.31 -0.35
C GLU A 290 -4.86 11.55 0.15
N ILE A 291 -5.28 10.75 1.14
CA ILE A 291 -6.55 10.95 1.83
C ILE A 291 -6.24 11.13 3.30
N ALA A 292 -6.23 12.37 3.77
CA ALA A 292 -5.95 12.65 5.17
C ALA A 292 -7.18 12.33 6.04
N MET A 293 -6.93 11.61 7.14
CA MET A 293 -7.90 11.26 8.17
C MET A 293 -7.45 11.94 9.47
N LEU A 294 -7.93 13.16 9.68
CA LEU A 294 -7.46 14.02 10.76
C LEU A 294 -8.49 14.10 11.88
N GLY A 295 -8.05 14.28 13.12
CA GLY A 295 -8.99 14.53 14.21
C GLY A 295 -8.36 14.78 15.57
N ASP A 296 -9.20 15.26 16.48
CA ASP A 296 -8.94 15.44 17.90
C ASP A 296 -10.12 14.84 18.69
N ALA A 297 -9.85 13.73 19.39
CA ALA A 297 -10.84 13.04 20.19
C ALA A 297 -11.28 13.82 21.44
N ASN A 298 -10.47 14.76 21.94
CA ASN A 298 -10.79 15.58 23.10
C ASN A 298 -11.81 16.67 22.75
N THR A 299 -11.75 17.20 21.54
CA THR A 299 -12.70 18.22 21.05
C THR A 299 -13.80 17.64 20.17
N ARG A 300 -13.77 16.33 19.89
CA ARG A 300 -14.66 15.68 18.92
C ARG A 300 -14.58 16.31 17.54
N ALA A 301 -13.41 16.76 17.12
CA ALA A 301 -13.22 17.28 15.77
C ALA A 301 -12.63 16.16 14.88
N ALA A 302 -13.14 16.02 13.66
CA ALA A 302 -12.54 15.16 12.65
C ALA A 302 -12.77 15.73 11.26
N SER A 303 -11.86 15.45 10.33
CA SER A 303 -11.97 15.87 8.95
C SER A 303 -11.37 14.87 7.97
N TRP A 304 -11.89 14.90 6.75
CA TRP A 304 -11.29 14.29 5.58
C TRP A 304 -10.59 15.37 4.75
N GLU A 305 -9.42 15.04 4.21
CA GLU A 305 -8.83 15.82 3.12
C GLU A 305 -8.51 14.92 1.94
N PHE A 306 -8.84 15.36 0.73
CA PHE A 306 -8.51 14.67 -0.51
C PHE A 306 -7.51 15.50 -1.28
N ASN A 307 -6.33 14.94 -1.48
CA ASN A 307 -5.16 15.65 -1.98
C ASN A 307 -4.50 14.87 -3.13
N VAL A 308 -3.83 15.59 -4.02
CA VAL A 308 -2.88 15.03 -4.98
C VAL A 308 -1.50 15.57 -4.67
N PHE A 309 -0.54 14.69 -4.47
CA PHE A 309 0.86 15.09 -4.37
C PHE A 309 1.60 14.84 -5.69
N ARG A 310 2.57 15.70 -5.98
CA ARG A 310 3.50 15.56 -7.12
C ARG A 310 4.90 16.04 -6.73
N ASN A 311 5.63 15.17 -6.07
CA ASN A 311 6.91 15.48 -5.46
C ASN A 311 8.06 15.22 -6.43
N HIS A 312 9.10 16.06 -6.35
CA HIS A 312 10.34 15.86 -7.07
C HIS A 312 11.39 15.35 -6.11
N LEU A 313 12.12 14.33 -6.54
CA LEU A 313 13.22 13.74 -5.80
C LEU A 313 14.50 13.85 -6.62
N THR A 314 15.63 13.84 -5.91
CA THR A 314 16.95 13.83 -6.53
C THR A 314 17.89 12.93 -5.75
N LYS A 315 18.80 12.28 -6.45
CA LYS A 315 19.85 11.45 -5.86
C LYS A 315 21.04 12.34 -5.49
N ASP A 316 21.33 12.41 -4.21
CA ASP A 316 22.40 13.20 -3.60
C ASP A 316 23.41 12.23 -2.95
N ASN A 317 24.64 12.19 -3.48
CA ASN A 317 25.70 11.26 -3.04
C ASN A 317 25.26 9.79 -2.98
N GLY A 318 24.49 9.34 -3.96
CA GLY A 318 23.99 7.96 -4.04
C GLY A 318 22.69 7.71 -3.28
N VAL A 319 22.20 8.66 -2.48
CA VAL A 319 20.99 8.52 -1.67
C VAL A 319 19.87 9.41 -2.23
N TRP A 320 18.68 8.85 -2.43
CA TRP A 320 17.52 9.65 -2.84
C TRP A 320 17.04 10.56 -1.73
N LYS A 321 16.66 11.80 -2.09
CA LYS A 321 16.10 12.81 -1.19
C LYS A 321 14.96 13.57 -1.85
N VAL A 322 14.06 14.11 -1.05
CA VAL A 322 12.97 14.99 -1.50
C VAL A 322 13.55 16.36 -1.84
N LYS A 323 13.43 16.74 -3.11
CA LYS A 323 13.87 18.05 -3.62
C LYS A 323 12.72 19.05 -3.57
N ALA A 324 11.51 18.65 -3.95
CA ALA A 324 10.34 19.52 -3.85
C ALA A 324 9.08 18.72 -3.51
N VAL A 325 8.24 19.30 -2.66
CA VAL A 325 6.89 18.80 -2.36
C VAL A 325 5.88 19.73 -3.03
N HIS A 326 4.97 19.15 -3.81
CA HIS A 326 3.81 19.88 -4.32
C HIS A 326 2.55 19.13 -3.90
N VAL A 327 1.71 19.78 -3.11
CA VAL A 327 0.39 19.26 -2.75
C VAL A 327 -0.67 20.14 -3.36
N THR A 328 -1.61 19.50 -4.04
CA THR A 328 -2.79 20.12 -4.64
C THR A 328 -4.01 19.60 -3.88
N PRO A 329 -4.57 20.42 -2.96
CA PRO A 329 -5.81 20.07 -2.28
C PRO A 329 -6.98 20.03 -3.26
N LEU A 330 -7.88 19.07 -3.09
CA LEU A 330 -9.13 18.96 -3.85
C LEU A 330 -10.32 19.31 -2.95
N ILE A 331 -10.40 18.68 -1.78
CA ILE A 331 -11.47 18.91 -0.79
C ILE A 331 -10.90 18.83 0.62
N VAL A 332 -11.38 19.71 1.50
CA VAL A 332 -11.38 19.53 2.95
C VAL A 332 -12.83 19.41 3.40
N ALA A 333 -13.14 18.43 4.23
CA ALA A 333 -14.50 18.17 4.70
C ALA A 333 -14.55 17.88 6.19
N ASP A 334 -15.46 18.54 6.89
CA ASP A 334 -15.81 18.17 8.27
C ASP A 334 -16.41 16.75 8.29
N TYR A 335 -15.97 15.92 9.24
CA TYR A 335 -16.42 14.54 9.33
C TYR A 335 -17.92 14.42 9.66
N TYR A 336 -18.51 15.31 10.44
CA TYR A 336 -19.92 15.16 10.82
C TYR A 336 -20.88 15.64 9.72
N LEU A 337 -20.42 16.56 8.87
CA LEU A 337 -21.15 16.97 7.66
C LEU A 337 -20.93 16.01 6.49
N GLY A 338 -19.71 15.50 6.33
CA GLY A 338 -19.31 14.61 5.25
C GLY A 338 -18.79 15.32 4.01
N TRP A 339 -18.05 14.57 3.17
CA TRP A 339 -17.36 15.12 2.00
C TRP A 339 -18.28 15.67 0.90
N GLY A 340 -19.59 15.36 0.93
CA GLY A 340 -20.56 15.96 0.01
C GLY A 340 -20.77 17.46 0.23
N TYR A 341 -20.46 17.96 1.43
CA TYR A 341 -20.43 19.39 1.76
C TYR A 341 -19.00 19.93 1.90
N GLY A 342 -18.01 19.14 1.50
CA GLY A 342 -16.60 19.51 1.54
C GLY A 342 -16.25 20.53 0.46
N GLY A 343 -15.15 21.23 0.65
CA GLY A 343 -14.66 22.20 -0.31
C GLY A 343 -13.36 22.84 0.11
N LEU A 344 -12.91 23.80 -0.69
CA LEU A 344 -11.74 24.63 -0.39
C LEU A 344 -12.17 26.07 -0.20
N LYS A 345 -11.47 26.81 0.67
CA LYS A 345 -11.71 28.25 0.87
C LYS A 345 -11.57 29.04 -0.44
N SER A 346 -10.64 28.62 -1.29
CA SER A 346 -10.48 29.14 -2.64
C SER A 346 -10.68 27.98 -3.61
N PRO A 347 -11.66 28.07 -4.53
CA PRO A 347 -11.86 27.04 -5.55
C PRO A 347 -10.57 26.72 -6.30
N ASN A 348 -10.32 25.43 -6.52
CA ASN A 348 -9.15 24.95 -7.24
C ASN A 348 -9.59 24.17 -8.48
N THR A 349 -9.11 24.59 -9.65
CA THR A 349 -9.32 23.90 -10.93
C THR A 349 -8.00 23.40 -11.55
N TYR A 350 -6.89 23.54 -10.83
CA TYR A 350 -5.58 23.09 -11.28
C TYR A 350 -5.52 21.56 -11.30
N VAL A 351 -5.12 21.01 -12.45
CA VAL A 351 -4.87 19.58 -12.63
C VAL A 351 -3.35 19.33 -12.63
N PRO A 352 -2.78 18.70 -11.59
CA PRO A 352 -1.37 18.38 -11.56
C PRO A 352 -1.00 17.43 -12.70
N PRO A 353 0.11 17.67 -13.44
CA PRO A 353 0.51 16.84 -14.56
C PRO A 353 0.59 15.35 -14.20
N PHE A 354 -0.06 14.51 -15.01
CA PHE A 354 -0.01 13.05 -14.87
C PHE A 354 1.34 12.48 -15.30
N ILE A 355 1.72 11.35 -14.70
CA ILE A 355 2.82 10.52 -15.19
C ILE A 355 2.27 9.57 -16.26
N LYS A 356 3.01 9.39 -17.36
CA LYS A 356 2.57 8.57 -18.49
C LYS A 356 2.88 7.09 -18.26
N ALA A 357 1.95 6.35 -17.66
CA ALA A 357 2.14 4.93 -17.33
C ALA A 357 2.34 3.97 -18.53
N THR A 358 2.00 4.36 -19.77
CA THR A 358 2.09 3.46 -20.95
C THR A 358 3.34 3.70 -21.81
N GLN A 359 4.24 4.60 -21.42
CA GLN A 359 5.52 4.75 -22.09
C GLN A 359 6.56 3.87 -21.39
N LEU A 360 6.79 2.67 -21.94
CA LEU A 360 8.08 2.03 -21.76
C LEU A 360 9.11 2.99 -22.36
N SER A 361 9.93 3.61 -21.52
CA SER A 361 10.99 4.52 -21.97
C SER A 361 12.09 3.68 -22.64
N PHE A 362 11.84 3.31 -23.89
CA PHE A 362 12.81 2.71 -24.81
C PHE A 362 13.71 3.77 -25.46
N GLY A 363 13.72 4.99 -24.93
CA GLY A 363 14.56 6.07 -25.44
C GLY A 363 16.02 5.76 -25.17
N GLY A 364 16.74 5.32 -26.21
CA GLY A 364 18.18 5.06 -26.16
C GLY A 364 18.93 6.26 -25.60
N ILE A 365 19.66 6.05 -24.52
CA ILE A 365 20.55 7.04 -23.94
C ILE A 365 21.76 7.17 -24.88
N LYS A 366 21.87 8.31 -25.56
CA LYS A 366 23.13 8.72 -26.22
C LYS A 366 24.08 9.29 -25.17
N THR A 367 24.68 8.45 -24.34
CA THR A 367 25.87 8.87 -23.58
C THR A 367 26.78 7.67 -23.33
N PRO A 368 28.00 7.64 -23.91
CA PRO A 368 28.98 6.63 -23.58
C PRO A 368 29.63 7.01 -22.25
N ARG A 369 29.18 6.41 -21.14
CA ARG A 369 30.03 6.35 -19.94
C ARG A 369 30.97 5.16 -20.09
N ARG A 370 32.27 5.45 -20.11
CA ARG A 370 33.39 4.48 -20.11
C ARG A 370 33.48 3.78 -18.74
N GLY A 371 33.71 2.45 -18.78
CA GLY A 371 34.04 1.56 -17.64
C GLY A 371 32.82 1.15 -16.82
N THR A 372 32.63 -0.11 -16.40
CA THR A 372 33.58 -1.19 -16.10
C THR A 372 33.17 -2.49 -16.83
N ASN A 373 33.99 -3.54 -16.72
CA ASN A 373 33.59 -4.91 -17.08
C ASN A 373 32.37 -5.29 -16.21
N THR A 374 31.15 -4.97 -16.65
CA THR A 374 29.95 -5.27 -15.87
C THR A 374 29.64 -6.76 -16.05
N ASP A 375 29.75 -7.50 -14.96
CA ASP A 375 29.41 -8.91 -14.91
C ASP A 375 27.89 -9.09 -15.12
N LEU A 376 27.51 -9.98 -16.04
CA LEU A 376 26.11 -10.34 -16.26
C LEU A 376 25.47 -10.90 -14.98
N ALA A 377 26.26 -11.55 -14.11
CA ALA A 377 25.78 -12.06 -12.83
C ALA A 377 25.39 -10.91 -11.87
N ASP A 378 26.14 -9.80 -11.83
CA ASP A 378 25.75 -8.63 -11.03
C ASP A 378 24.45 -7.99 -11.55
N LEU A 379 24.29 -7.90 -12.88
CA LEU A 379 23.05 -7.40 -13.47
C LEU A 379 21.85 -8.29 -13.16
N GLN A 380 22.03 -9.60 -13.21
CA GLN A 380 20.99 -10.56 -12.83
C GLN A 380 20.63 -10.44 -11.35
N ARG A 381 21.63 -10.28 -10.46
CA ARG A 381 21.42 -10.05 -9.03
C ARG A 381 20.62 -8.77 -8.78
N ARG A 382 21.00 -7.66 -9.40
CA ARG A 382 20.32 -6.36 -9.27
C ARG A 382 18.89 -6.38 -9.82
N LEU A 383 18.66 -7.04 -10.95
CA LEU A 383 17.31 -7.28 -11.47
C LEU A 383 16.50 -8.16 -10.50
N GLY A 384 17.13 -9.20 -9.96
CA GLY A 384 16.56 -10.11 -8.96
C GLY A 384 16.05 -9.36 -7.72
N ARG A 385 16.73 -8.30 -7.29
CA ARG A 385 16.26 -7.45 -6.18
C ARG A 385 14.95 -6.71 -6.48
N SER A 386 14.79 -6.15 -7.68
CA SER A 386 13.52 -5.50 -8.04
C SER A 386 12.40 -6.51 -8.28
N ALA A 387 12.72 -7.70 -8.81
CA ALA A 387 11.76 -8.80 -8.87
C ALA A 387 11.36 -9.31 -7.47
N ALA A 388 12.29 -9.30 -6.51
CA ALA A 388 12.05 -9.63 -5.12
C ALA A 388 11.12 -8.64 -4.43
N TYR A 389 11.28 -7.33 -4.71
CA TYR A 389 10.35 -6.29 -4.25
C TYR A 389 8.91 -6.62 -4.69
N ASP A 390 8.72 -6.94 -5.97
CA ASP A 390 7.41 -7.33 -6.52
C ASP A 390 6.87 -8.61 -5.89
N GLY A 391 7.74 -9.62 -5.70
CA GLY A 391 7.37 -10.89 -5.05
C GLY A 391 6.93 -10.74 -3.60
N ALA A 392 7.66 -9.93 -2.84
CA ALA A 392 7.34 -9.57 -1.46
C ALA A 392 5.99 -8.83 -1.37
N GLU A 393 5.77 -7.82 -2.23
CA GLU A 393 4.50 -7.10 -2.30
C GLU A 393 3.33 -8.04 -2.64
N ASN A 394 3.51 -8.92 -3.64
CA ASN A 394 2.50 -9.89 -4.05
C ASN A 394 2.09 -10.83 -2.90
N GLN A 395 3.06 -11.33 -2.13
CA GLN A 395 2.81 -12.17 -0.96
C GLN A 395 2.08 -11.45 0.16
N SER A 396 2.47 -10.21 0.44
CA SER A 396 1.80 -9.39 1.44
C SER A 396 0.32 -9.20 1.12
N HIS A 397 -0.02 -8.95 -0.15
CA HIS A 397 -1.40 -8.74 -0.58
C HIS A 397 -2.19 -10.04 -0.71
N ALA A 398 -1.54 -11.13 -1.13
CA ALA A 398 -2.15 -12.47 -1.11
C ALA A 398 -2.61 -12.86 0.29
N TYR A 399 -1.78 -12.57 1.30
CA TYR A 399 -2.13 -12.75 2.70
C TYR A 399 -3.41 -11.97 3.06
N GLY A 400 -3.47 -10.67 2.75
CA GLY A 400 -4.66 -9.83 2.99
C GLY A 400 -5.94 -10.41 2.38
N PHE A 401 -5.93 -10.72 1.08
CA PHE A 401 -7.10 -11.28 0.39
C PHE A 401 -7.58 -12.62 0.97
N VAL A 402 -6.64 -13.46 1.39
CA VAL A 402 -6.94 -14.79 1.94
C VAL A 402 -7.55 -14.69 3.35
N ILE A 403 -7.05 -13.76 4.18
CA ILE A 403 -7.60 -13.56 5.54
C ILE A 403 -8.92 -12.78 5.53
N ASP A 404 -9.19 -11.94 4.54
CA ASP A 404 -10.50 -11.29 4.36
C ASP A 404 -11.63 -12.32 4.16
N ASP A 405 -11.28 -13.44 3.55
CA ASP A 405 -12.18 -14.56 3.30
C ASP A 405 -12.11 -15.65 4.39
N LEU A 406 -11.29 -15.44 5.43
CA LEU A 406 -11.00 -16.37 6.53
C LEU A 406 -10.62 -17.78 6.04
N ASP A 407 -9.90 -17.87 4.92
CA ASP A 407 -9.41 -19.14 4.38
C ASP A 407 -8.15 -19.61 5.11
N CYS A 408 -8.30 -20.13 6.33
CA CYS A 408 -7.18 -20.48 7.20
C CYS A 408 -6.19 -21.48 6.58
N GLY A 409 -6.68 -22.43 5.77
CA GLY A 409 -5.84 -23.41 5.08
C GLY A 409 -4.96 -22.76 4.01
N LYS A 410 -5.55 -21.92 3.15
CA LYS A 410 -4.77 -21.13 2.19
C LYS A 410 -3.85 -20.13 2.88
N MET A 411 -4.27 -19.56 4.01
CA MET A 411 -3.45 -18.62 4.78
C MET A 411 -2.17 -19.31 5.25
N GLY A 412 -2.28 -20.49 5.88
CA GLY A 412 -1.11 -21.27 6.29
C GLY A 412 -0.20 -21.62 5.12
N ALA A 413 -0.78 -22.01 3.98
CA ALA A 413 -0.04 -22.38 2.77
C ALA A 413 0.76 -21.24 2.10
N LEU A 414 0.59 -19.98 2.53
CA LEU A 414 1.42 -18.85 2.10
C LEU A 414 2.76 -18.78 2.85
N PHE A 415 2.86 -19.40 4.03
CA PHE A 415 4.05 -19.36 4.86
C PHE A 415 5.13 -20.31 4.37
N ALA A 416 6.39 -19.93 4.60
CA ALA A 416 7.54 -20.80 4.45
C ALA A 416 7.46 -21.94 5.48
N LYS A 417 8.19 -23.03 5.26
CA LYS A 417 8.18 -24.21 6.18
C LYS A 417 8.43 -23.84 7.64
N ARG A 418 9.33 -22.87 7.88
CA ARG A 418 9.66 -22.33 9.21
C ARG A 418 9.10 -20.92 9.44
N GLY A 419 8.20 -20.47 8.57
CA GLY A 419 7.53 -19.19 8.72
C GLY A 419 6.62 -19.16 9.95
N HIS A 420 6.39 -17.97 10.51
CA HIS A 420 5.62 -17.79 11.72
C HIS A 420 4.76 -16.53 11.66
N LYS A 421 3.67 -16.53 12.43
CA LYS A 421 2.64 -15.50 12.39
C LYS A 421 2.19 -15.11 13.78
N ALA A 422 2.09 -13.81 14.04
CA ALA A 422 1.33 -13.27 15.16
C ALA A 422 -0.18 -13.46 14.92
N ASN A 423 -0.88 -14.06 15.87
CA ASN A 423 -2.32 -13.86 15.99
C ASN A 423 -2.58 -12.72 16.99
N PRO A 424 -3.48 -11.78 16.64
CA PRO A 424 -3.79 -10.63 17.49
C PRO A 424 -4.13 -11.07 18.92
N PHE A 425 -3.57 -10.37 19.91
CA PHE A 425 -3.85 -10.58 21.34
C PHE A 425 -3.46 -11.95 21.92
N ALA A 426 -2.77 -12.79 21.14
CA ALA A 426 -2.41 -14.15 21.52
C ALA A 426 -0.88 -14.33 21.62
N GLY A 427 -0.19 -14.18 20.48
CA GLY A 427 1.22 -14.51 20.35
C GLY A 427 1.51 -15.14 18.99
N TYR A 428 2.67 -15.79 18.89
CA TYR A 428 3.22 -16.27 17.63
C TYR A 428 3.06 -17.78 17.47
N PHE A 429 2.75 -18.20 16.25
CA PHE A 429 2.60 -19.60 15.85
C PHE A 429 3.58 -19.92 14.72
N ILE A 430 4.40 -20.96 14.89
CA ILE A 430 5.40 -21.39 13.89
C ILE A 430 4.83 -22.47 12.97
N SER A 431 5.23 -22.45 11.70
CA SER A 431 4.83 -23.35 10.61
C SER A 431 3.47 -23.05 9.97
N PRO A 432 3.31 -23.40 8.67
CA PRO A 432 2.03 -23.35 7.97
C PRO A 432 0.87 -24.00 8.73
N GLU A 433 1.12 -25.15 9.36
CA GLU A 433 0.09 -25.94 10.04
C GLU A 433 -0.37 -25.28 11.34
N ARG A 434 0.55 -24.76 12.17
CA ARG A 434 0.14 -24.11 13.42
C ARG A 434 -0.50 -22.76 13.16
N THR A 435 -0.03 -22.01 12.16
CA THR A 435 -0.65 -20.75 11.76
C THR A 435 -2.09 -20.98 11.26
N ALA A 436 -2.31 -21.98 10.39
CA ALA A 436 -3.67 -22.37 9.97
C ALA A 436 -4.53 -22.84 11.15
N THR A 437 -3.99 -23.69 12.03
CA THR A 437 -4.73 -24.22 13.19
C THR A 437 -5.13 -23.12 14.17
N ALA A 438 -4.26 -22.13 14.41
CA ALA A 438 -4.58 -20.97 15.23
C ALA A 438 -5.73 -20.15 14.63
N CYS A 439 -5.73 -19.96 13.30
CA CYS A 439 -6.83 -19.31 12.58
C CYS A 439 -8.13 -20.11 12.72
N TYR A 440 -8.12 -21.42 12.50
CA TYR A 440 -9.31 -22.27 12.69
C TYR A 440 -9.81 -22.29 14.13
N THR A 441 -8.91 -22.25 15.11
CA THR A 441 -9.29 -22.18 16.53
C THR A 441 -9.98 -20.86 16.86
N THR A 442 -9.58 -19.77 16.18
CA THR A 442 -10.15 -18.43 16.37
C THR A 442 -11.50 -18.27 15.67
N TYR A 443 -11.60 -18.70 14.41
CA TYR A 443 -12.74 -18.39 13.53
C TYR A 443 -13.64 -19.58 13.18
N GLY A 444 -13.26 -20.80 13.59
CA GLY A 444 -13.95 -22.04 13.28
C GLY A 444 -13.48 -22.70 11.97
N TYR A 445 -13.80 -23.99 11.81
CA TYR A 445 -13.44 -24.80 10.64
C TYR A 445 -14.43 -24.66 9.47
N ASN A 446 -15.68 -24.34 9.77
CA ASN A 446 -16.75 -24.27 8.76
C ASN A 446 -16.90 -22.84 8.24
N ARG A 447 -16.43 -22.60 7.01
CA ARG A 447 -16.64 -21.34 6.29
C ARG A 447 -17.99 -21.38 5.56
N THR A 448 -18.84 -20.40 5.79
CA THR A 448 -20.07 -20.24 5.01
C THR A 448 -19.75 -19.63 3.64
N ALA A 449 -20.41 -20.10 2.59
CA ALA A 449 -20.24 -19.57 1.23
C ALA A 449 -20.67 -18.09 1.09
N LEU A 450 -21.55 -17.66 1.98
CA LEU A 450 -22.09 -16.30 2.06
C LEU A 450 -21.76 -15.69 3.43
N ARG A 451 -21.42 -14.41 3.45
CA ARG A 451 -20.93 -13.70 4.64
C ARG A 451 -21.79 -12.48 4.96
N SER A 452 -22.17 -12.34 6.23
CA SER A 452 -22.92 -11.18 6.73
C SER A 452 -22.02 -9.99 7.04
N SER A 453 -20.71 -10.20 7.17
CA SER A 453 -19.72 -9.14 7.40
C SER A 453 -18.34 -9.53 6.92
N ILE A 454 -17.54 -8.53 6.59
CA ILE A 454 -16.12 -8.68 6.25
C ILE A 454 -15.36 -7.55 6.92
N SER A 455 -14.18 -7.86 7.46
CA SER A 455 -13.19 -6.89 7.89
C SER A 455 -12.01 -7.02 6.94
N PHE A 456 -11.76 -6.01 6.10
CA PHE A 456 -10.78 -6.11 5.02
C PHE A 456 -9.40 -5.72 5.51
N HIS A 457 -8.37 -6.47 5.17
CA HIS A 457 -7.01 -6.27 5.63
C HIS A 457 -6.20 -5.63 4.52
N TRP A 458 -6.49 -4.37 4.22
CA TRP A 458 -5.69 -3.64 3.23
C TRP A 458 -4.33 -3.34 3.83
N ARG A 459 -3.31 -3.41 2.98
CA ARG A 459 -1.90 -3.31 3.36
C ARG A 459 -1.17 -2.27 2.51
N PRO A 460 -1.72 -1.05 2.38
CA PRO A 460 -1.16 -0.05 1.48
C PRO A 460 0.16 0.50 2.02
N GLN A 461 0.84 1.26 1.15
CA GLN A 461 2.06 2.00 1.46
C GLN A 461 3.20 1.11 2.01
N PRO A 462 3.51 -0.06 1.39
CA PRO A 462 4.55 -0.94 1.91
C PRO A 462 5.95 -0.33 1.74
N VAL A 463 6.76 -0.29 2.80
CA VAL A 463 8.22 -0.10 2.70
C VAL A 463 8.85 -1.48 2.65
N ILE A 464 9.47 -1.82 1.52
CA ILE A 464 10.02 -3.16 1.23
C ILE A 464 11.52 -3.05 1.02
N LEU A 465 12.30 -3.57 1.96
CA LEU A 465 13.75 -3.62 1.87
C LEU A 465 14.16 -5.05 1.53
N VAL A 466 14.98 -5.19 0.48
CA VAL A 466 15.39 -6.48 -0.09
C VAL A 466 16.86 -6.73 0.21
N SER A 467 17.20 -7.98 0.55
CA SER A 467 18.57 -8.42 0.77
C SER A 467 19.47 -8.26 -0.46
N GLU A 468 20.79 -8.21 -0.27
CA GLU A 468 21.74 -8.06 -1.37
C GLU A 468 21.73 -9.23 -2.36
N ASP A 469 21.44 -10.43 -1.86
CA ASP A 469 21.27 -11.64 -2.66
C ASP A 469 19.88 -11.78 -3.32
N GLY A 470 18.94 -10.88 -3.00
CA GLY A 470 17.59 -10.88 -3.55
C GLY A 470 16.69 -12.04 -3.11
N ARG A 471 17.05 -12.76 -2.02
CA ARG A 471 16.34 -13.95 -1.55
C ARG A 471 15.47 -13.74 -0.31
N SER A 472 15.50 -12.55 0.28
CA SER A 472 14.67 -12.20 1.43
C SER A 472 14.31 -10.71 1.41
N ALA A 473 13.23 -10.38 2.09
CA ALA A 473 12.75 -9.01 2.22
C ALA A 473 12.13 -8.76 3.59
N THR A 474 12.20 -7.52 4.07
CA THR A 474 11.43 -7.00 5.20
C THR A 474 10.38 -6.07 4.64
N LEU A 475 9.15 -6.16 5.12
CA LEU A 475 8.05 -5.32 4.68
C LEU A 475 7.33 -4.70 5.88
N ARG A 476 7.26 -3.38 5.89
CA ARG A 476 6.36 -2.63 6.77
C ARG A 476 5.19 -2.13 5.95
N ALA A 477 3.97 -2.43 6.36
CA ALA A 477 2.78 -1.88 5.71
C ALA A 477 1.78 -1.38 6.74
N ARG A 478 0.90 -0.46 6.33
CA ARG A 478 -0.29 -0.15 7.12
C ARG A 478 -1.19 -1.38 7.18
N LEU A 479 -2.03 -1.45 8.20
CA LEU A 479 -3.35 -2.04 8.06
C LEU A 479 -4.31 -0.86 7.92
N LEU A 480 -4.96 -0.72 6.77
CA LEU A 480 -6.19 0.05 6.67
C LEU A 480 -7.34 -0.95 6.65
N GLN A 481 -8.24 -0.86 7.61
CA GLN A 481 -9.26 -1.88 7.79
C GLN A 481 -10.67 -1.31 7.60
N PRO A 482 -11.13 -1.11 6.35
CA PRO A 482 -12.55 -0.92 6.11
C PRO A 482 -13.30 -2.20 6.50
N SER A 483 -14.50 -2.05 7.04
CA SER A 483 -15.39 -3.17 7.33
C SER A 483 -16.72 -3.03 6.61
N THR A 484 -17.44 -4.12 6.42
CA THR A 484 -18.84 -4.09 5.98
C THR A 484 -19.69 -5.07 6.78
N ASN A 485 -20.97 -4.77 6.91
CA ASN A 485 -21.95 -5.63 7.55
C ASN A 485 -23.32 -5.49 6.87
N LEU A 486 -24.15 -6.52 7.00
CA LEU A 486 -25.52 -6.53 6.49
C LEU A 486 -26.40 -5.44 7.15
N ASN A 487 -26.31 -5.29 8.47
CA ASN A 487 -27.24 -4.51 9.27
C ASN A 487 -26.63 -3.22 9.83
N ARG A 488 -25.30 -3.17 9.98
CA ARG A 488 -24.57 -2.04 10.57
C ARG A 488 -23.70 -1.36 9.54
N SER A 489 -23.51 -0.05 9.69
CA SER A 489 -22.57 0.71 8.89
C SER A 489 -21.15 0.19 9.06
N GLY A 490 -20.36 0.23 7.99
CA GLY A 490 -18.93 -0.05 8.06
C GLY A 490 -18.13 0.98 8.85
N SER A 491 -16.86 0.69 9.07
CA SER A 491 -15.93 1.53 9.84
C SER A 491 -14.52 1.44 9.26
N PHE A 492 -13.62 2.33 9.68
CA PHE A 492 -12.18 2.21 9.44
C PHE A 492 -11.41 1.97 10.73
N ASN A 493 -10.39 1.13 10.68
CA ASN A 493 -9.38 0.99 11.73
C ASN A 493 -7.98 1.04 11.13
N ASN A 494 -6.98 1.33 11.97
CA ASN A 494 -5.58 1.38 11.56
C ASN A 494 -4.66 0.60 12.50
N ALA A 495 -3.77 -0.20 11.92
CA ALA A 495 -2.68 -0.90 12.59
C ALA A 495 -1.42 -0.88 11.71
N ILE A 496 -0.32 -1.50 12.16
CA ILE A 496 0.91 -1.62 11.35
C ILE A 496 1.35 -3.08 11.30
N TYR A 497 1.66 -3.55 10.09
CA TYR A 497 2.31 -4.84 9.89
C TYR A 497 3.83 -4.70 9.82
N HIS A 498 4.50 -5.71 10.37
CA HIS A 498 5.94 -5.90 10.37
C HIS A 498 6.26 -7.32 9.90
N ASP A 499 6.61 -7.44 8.63
CA ASP A 499 6.75 -8.72 7.96
C ASP A 499 8.19 -8.97 7.52
N GLN A 500 8.49 -10.25 7.33
CA GLN A 500 9.62 -10.74 6.55
C GLN A 500 9.13 -11.81 5.57
N MET A 501 9.81 -11.91 4.43
CA MET A 501 9.51 -12.88 3.38
C MET A 501 10.81 -13.48 2.83
N VAL A 502 10.71 -14.70 2.31
CA VAL A 502 11.84 -15.44 1.76
C VAL A 502 11.49 -16.10 0.43
N LEU A 503 12.50 -16.26 -0.42
CA LEU A 503 12.42 -17.08 -1.62
C LEU A 503 12.74 -18.54 -1.25
N GLU A 504 11.70 -19.34 -1.01
CA GLU A 504 11.78 -20.76 -0.67
C GLU A 504 11.28 -21.61 -1.85
N ASP A 505 12.10 -22.54 -2.33
CA ASP A 505 11.76 -23.44 -3.44
C ASP A 505 11.29 -22.70 -4.72
N GLY A 506 11.93 -21.55 -5.01
CA GLY A 506 11.63 -20.71 -6.18
C GLY A 506 10.36 -19.87 -6.04
N LYS A 507 9.80 -19.75 -4.84
CA LYS A 507 8.54 -19.04 -4.56
C LYS A 507 8.73 -18.09 -3.39
N TRP A 508 8.20 -16.88 -3.50
CA TRP A 508 8.12 -16.00 -2.35
C TRP A 508 7.12 -16.55 -1.34
N ARG A 509 7.53 -16.60 -0.07
CA ARG A 509 6.76 -17.12 1.05
C ARG A 509 6.86 -16.18 2.25
N LEU A 510 5.82 -16.14 3.07
CA LEU A 510 5.82 -15.38 4.33
C LEU A 510 6.75 -16.06 5.34
N TRP A 511 7.69 -15.31 5.90
CA TRP A 511 8.62 -15.79 6.93
C TRP A 511 8.18 -15.36 8.33
N SER A 512 7.93 -14.07 8.50
CA SER A 512 7.43 -13.50 9.76
C SER A 512 6.29 -12.58 9.41
N VAL A 513 5.15 -12.70 10.09
CA VAL A 513 4.04 -11.75 9.97
C VAL A 513 3.69 -11.27 11.37
N THR A 514 3.95 -10.01 11.65
CA THR A 514 3.64 -9.36 12.93
C THR A 514 2.68 -8.21 12.69
N ILE A 515 1.76 -7.99 13.64
CA ILE A 515 0.77 -6.93 13.56
C ILE A 515 0.72 -6.18 14.90
N ASP A 516 0.79 -4.85 14.83
CA ASP A 516 0.72 -3.92 15.94
C ASP A 516 -0.68 -3.29 15.99
N GLU A 517 -1.63 -3.85 16.75
CA GLU A 517 -3.02 -3.34 16.82
C GLU A 517 -3.33 -2.54 18.08
N PHE A 518 -4.16 -1.49 18.02
CA PHE A 518 -4.49 -0.60 16.90
C PHE A 518 -3.90 0.77 17.24
N TYR A 519 -3.54 1.57 16.23
CA TYR A 519 -3.07 2.96 16.46
C TYR A 519 -4.24 3.93 16.59
N TRP A 520 -5.28 3.76 15.78
CA TRP A 520 -6.57 4.44 15.94
C TRP A 520 -7.71 3.59 15.36
N GLN A 521 -8.93 3.86 15.83
CA GLN A 521 -10.14 3.16 15.40
C GLN A 521 -11.35 4.09 15.38
N SER A 522 -12.25 3.88 14.42
CA SER A 522 -13.59 4.47 14.48
C SER A 522 -14.43 3.76 15.54
N THR A 523 -15.15 4.52 16.38
CA THR A 523 -16.11 3.94 17.34
C THR A 523 -17.39 3.46 16.64
N SER A 524 -17.79 4.18 15.59
CA SER A 524 -18.83 3.85 14.63
C SER A 524 -18.60 4.69 13.37
N TRP A 525 -19.39 4.46 12.32
CA TRP A 525 -19.36 5.39 11.18
C TRP A 525 -19.80 6.80 11.59
N GLU A 526 -20.88 6.93 12.36
CA GLU A 526 -21.44 8.24 12.71
C GLU A 526 -20.55 9.02 13.68
N GLY A 527 -19.88 8.32 14.61
CA GLY A 527 -18.94 8.94 15.56
C GLY A 527 -17.54 9.17 14.99
N GLY A 528 -17.12 8.36 14.01
CA GLY A 528 -15.77 8.40 13.46
C GLY A 528 -14.68 8.04 14.47
N TRP A 529 -13.43 8.40 14.15
CA TRP A 529 -12.27 8.18 15.01
C TRP A 529 -12.15 9.19 16.16
N SER A 530 -12.77 10.37 16.05
CA SER A 530 -12.77 11.41 17.10
C SER A 530 -13.78 11.16 18.22
N ALA A 531 -14.74 10.25 18.05
CA ALA A 531 -15.68 9.89 19.11
C ALA A 531 -15.11 8.92 20.16
N ALA A 532 -13.83 8.52 20.06
CA ALA A 532 -13.18 7.63 21.02
C ALA A 532 -13.03 8.28 22.41
N ASN A 533 -13.27 7.51 23.47
CA ASN A 533 -13.08 7.96 24.85
C ASN A 533 -11.78 7.38 25.43
N PRO A 534 -11.01 8.17 26.21
CA PRO A 534 -9.91 7.62 26.99
C PRO A 534 -10.38 6.46 27.86
N ARG A 535 -9.52 5.45 28.00
CA ARG A 535 -9.76 4.33 28.91
C ARG A 535 -9.79 4.82 30.35
N ASN A 536 -10.63 4.23 31.18
CA ASN A 536 -10.58 4.50 32.62
C ASN A 536 -9.28 3.92 33.21
N LYS A 537 -8.45 4.77 33.83
CA LYS A 537 -7.14 4.38 34.37
C LYS A 537 -7.22 3.31 35.47
N SER A 538 -8.38 3.17 36.13
CA SER A 538 -8.61 2.16 37.16
C SER A 538 -8.97 0.78 36.60
N GLU A 539 -9.28 0.67 35.30
CA GLU A 539 -9.61 -0.61 34.71
C GLU A 539 -8.35 -1.49 34.59
N PRO A 540 -8.46 -2.82 34.83
CA PRO A 540 -7.35 -3.75 34.62
C PRO A 540 -7.12 -3.98 33.13
N ASP A 541 -5.86 -4.08 32.72
CA ASP A 541 -5.49 -4.30 31.32
C ASP A 541 -6.21 -5.54 30.74
N PRO A 542 -6.70 -5.46 29.49
CA PRO A 542 -7.46 -6.54 28.90
C PRO A 542 -6.61 -7.81 28.81
N PRO A 543 -7.17 -8.97 29.18
CA PRO A 543 -6.43 -10.22 29.12
C PRO A 543 -6.12 -10.60 27.65
N PRO A 544 -5.14 -11.49 27.44
CA PRO A 544 -4.94 -12.17 26.16
C PRO A 544 -6.21 -12.83 25.63
N ALA A 545 -6.24 -13.19 24.35
CA ALA A 545 -7.38 -13.85 23.75
C ALA A 545 -7.70 -15.19 24.44
N ASP A 546 -8.94 -15.40 24.88
CA ASP A 546 -9.33 -16.58 25.68
C ASP A 546 -9.11 -17.92 24.95
N TRP A 547 -9.18 -17.93 23.61
CA TRP A 547 -9.04 -19.15 22.82
C TRP A 547 -7.62 -19.76 22.92
N ILE A 548 -6.61 -18.99 23.34
CA ILE A 548 -5.25 -19.52 23.52
C ILE A 548 -5.17 -20.59 24.61
N LYS A 549 -6.17 -20.65 25.52
CA LYS A 549 -6.30 -21.73 26.50
C LYS A 549 -6.54 -23.08 25.81
N LYS A 550 -7.14 -23.09 24.62
CA LYS A 550 -7.38 -24.29 23.80
C LYS A 550 -6.20 -24.64 22.91
N TYR A 551 -5.55 -23.61 22.35
CA TYR A 551 -4.39 -23.76 21.46
C TYR A 551 -3.34 -22.69 21.78
N PRO A 552 -2.39 -22.98 22.68
CA PRO A 552 -1.40 -22.00 23.12
C PRO A 552 -0.43 -21.60 22.01
N PRO A 553 0.01 -20.32 21.96
CA PRO A 553 1.06 -19.88 21.05
C PRO A 553 2.41 -20.50 21.41
N ASP A 554 3.31 -20.56 20.44
CA ASP A 554 4.70 -21.00 20.66
C ASP A 554 5.52 -19.95 21.43
N ILE A 555 5.11 -18.68 21.32
CA ILE A 555 5.63 -17.54 22.09
C ILE A 555 4.44 -16.62 22.40
N THR A 556 4.23 -16.26 23.67
CA THR A 556 3.18 -15.29 24.01
C THR A 556 3.67 -13.86 23.73
N LEU A 557 2.75 -12.89 23.56
CA LEU A 557 3.14 -11.48 23.44
C LEU A 557 3.93 -11.00 24.67
N LYS A 558 3.60 -11.50 25.86
CA LYS A 558 4.32 -11.21 27.09
C LYS A 558 5.79 -11.63 27.03
N ASP A 559 6.11 -12.77 26.43
CA ASP A 559 7.47 -13.30 26.34
C ASP A 559 8.40 -12.47 25.44
N ILE A 560 7.84 -11.65 24.55
CA ILE A 560 8.59 -10.75 23.67
C ILE A 560 9.18 -9.56 24.43
N GLY A 561 8.57 -9.19 25.57
CA GLY A 561 9.02 -8.10 26.43
C GLY A 561 8.64 -6.72 25.89
N GLU A 562 9.59 -5.78 25.91
CA GLU A 562 9.33 -4.35 25.71
C GLU A 562 8.65 -4.02 24.38
N ARG A 563 8.99 -4.74 23.30
CA ARG A 563 8.44 -4.53 21.96
C ARG A 563 6.92 -4.74 21.89
N GLU A 564 6.39 -5.63 22.72
CA GLU A 564 4.97 -5.96 22.74
C GLU A 564 4.27 -5.47 24.03
N SER A 565 5.01 -4.76 24.89
CA SER A 565 4.59 -4.45 26.26
C SER A 565 3.30 -3.64 26.35
N THR A 566 3.03 -2.78 25.37
CA THR A 566 1.88 -1.86 25.37
C THR A 566 0.68 -2.35 24.56
N PHE A 567 0.76 -3.55 23.98
CA PHE A 567 -0.34 -4.18 23.27
C PHE A 567 -1.14 -5.11 24.18
N ARG A 568 -2.38 -5.43 23.80
CA ARG A 568 -3.24 -6.30 24.59
C ARG A 568 -2.62 -7.69 24.73
N GLY A 569 -2.45 -8.15 25.97
CA GLY A 569 -1.77 -9.41 26.29
C GLY A 569 -0.25 -9.31 26.38
N GLY A 570 0.30 -8.10 26.24
CA GLY A 570 1.71 -7.78 26.47
C GLY A 570 2.13 -7.82 27.94
N SER A 571 3.40 -7.52 28.18
CA SER A 571 4.03 -7.56 29.51
C SER A 571 3.89 -6.28 30.34
N GLY A 572 3.48 -5.16 29.71
CA GLY A 572 3.39 -3.84 30.33
C GLY A 572 1.96 -3.28 30.31
N GLY A 573 1.85 -1.95 30.43
CA GLY A 573 0.57 -1.24 30.49
C GLY A 573 -0.07 -1.11 29.12
N TYR A 574 -1.32 -1.57 28.98
CA TYR A 574 -2.05 -1.52 27.71
C TYR A 574 -2.37 -0.08 27.27
N ILE A 575 -1.98 0.26 26.03
CA ILE A 575 -2.28 1.54 25.40
C ILE A 575 -3.32 1.32 24.29
N GLN A 576 -4.42 2.06 24.34
CA GLN A 576 -5.46 2.06 23.30
C GLN A 576 -5.83 3.48 22.90
N TRP A 577 -6.22 3.66 21.65
CA TRP A 577 -6.82 4.89 21.14
C TRP A 577 -7.96 5.36 22.08
N PRO A 578 -8.02 6.64 22.50
CA PRO A 578 -7.28 7.81 22.01
C PRO A 578 -5.88 8.07 22.60
N GLU A 579 -5.32 7.17 23.41
CA GLU A 579 -3.91 7.26 23.80
C GLU A 579 -2.98 6.96 22.61
N ILE A 580 -1.76 7.47 22.67
CA ILE A 580 -0.79 7.37 21.56
C ILE A 580 0.06 6.10 21.71
N GLN A 581 -0.24 5.08 20.89
CA GLN A 581 0.54 3.84 20.82
C GLN A 581 1.96 4.10 20.25
N ARG A 582 2.95 3.31 20.69
CA ARG A 582 4.33 3.38 20.22
C ARG A 582 4.44 2.85 18.79
N MET A 583 5.07 3.63 17.91
CA MET A 583 5.29 3.20 16.52
C MET A 583 6.70 2.66 16.33
N TRP A 584 6.82 1.33 16.27
CA TRP A 584 8.10 0.65 16.04
C TRP A 584 8.50 0.69 14.56
N PHE A 585 9.80 0.67 14.26
CA PHE A 585 10.34 0.65 12.90
C PHE A 585 11.42 -0.45 12.75
N GLN A 586 11.38 -1.17 11.63
CA GLN A 586 12.40 -2.17 11.26
C GLN A 586 13.60 -1.56 10.50
N TYR A 587 13.50 -0.28 10.17
CA TYR A 587 14.49 0.46 9.41
C TYR A 587 14.77 1.83 10.05
N ARG A 588 15.98 2.32 9.79
CA ARG A 588 16.47 3.67 10.05
C ARG A 588 15.96 4.61 8.96
N ASN A 589 16.03 5.91 9.22
CA ASN A 589 15.70 6.91 8.22
C ASN A 589 16.43 6.64 6.90
N LEU A 590 15.68 6.49 5.80
CA LEU A 590 16.19 6.02 4.52
C LEU A 590 17.09 7.03 3.80
N ALA A 591 17.20 8.26 4.30
CA ALA A 591 18.12 9.27 3.78
C ALA A 591 19.28 9.55 4.74
N SER A 592 18.99 9.81 6.02
CA SER A 592 20.02 10.21 6.99
C SER A 592 20.66 9.05 7.75
N GLY A 593 20.03 7.88 7.75
CA GLY A 593 20.42 6.76 8.62
C GLY A 593 20.09 6.97 10.11
N ARG A 594 19.33 8.02 10.46
CA ARG A 594 18.87 8.25 11.84
C ARG A 594 18.13 7.03 12.38
N VAL A 595 18.49 6.61 13.59
CA VAL A 595 17.81 5.53 14.31
C VAL A 595 16.55 6.09 14.96
N PRO A 596 15.36 5.54 14.66
CA PRO A 596 14.13 5.98 15.31
C PRO A 596 14.12 5.56 16.78
N GLU A 597 13.37 6.30 17.61
CA GLU A 597 13.25 6.02 19.05
C GLU A 597 12.83 4.56 19.32
N PHE A 598 11.80 4.09 18.60
CA PHE A 598 11.31 2.72 18.67
C PHE A 598 11.86 1.90 17.49
N TYR A 599 13.10 1.45 17.60
CA TYR A 599 13.78 0.67 16.56
C TYR A 599 13.85 -0.83 16.90
N TRP A 600 13.37 -1.67 15.99
CA TRP A 600 13.39 -3.13 16.12
C TRP A 600 13.69 -3.80 14.77
N PRO A 601 14.98 -3.92 14.38
CA PRO A 601 15.36 -4.57 13.14
C PRO A 601 15.13 -6.09 13.18
N GLY A 602 14.96 -6.67 12.00
CA GLY A 602 14.66 -8.09 11.83
C GLY A 602 13.22 -8.46 12.22
N CYS A 603 13.02 -9.74 12.53
CA CYS A 603 11.73 -10.25 12.94
C CYS A 603 11.42 -9.94 14.42
N VAL A 604 10.16 -9.64 14.73
CA VAL A 604 9.74 -9.28 16.10
C VAL A 604 10.03 -10.38 17.13
N PRO A 605 9.60 -11.64 16.92
CA PRO A 605 9.85 -12.70 17.90
C PRO A 605 11.28 -13.21 17.94
N CYS A 606 12.14 -12.80 16.99
CA CYS A 606 13.47 -13.37 16.83
C CYS A 606 14.43 -13.05 17.99
N LYS A 607 14.20 -11.98 18.77
CA LYS A 607 15.01 -11.76 19.98
C LYS A 607 14.70 -12.79 21.07
N ALA A 608 13.45 -13.23 21.17
CA ALA A 608 13.02 -14.28 22.11
C ALA A 608 13.28 -15.70 21.56
N LYS A 609 13.25 -15.87 20.23
CA LYS A 609 13.59 -17.10 19.50
C LYS A 609 14.62 -16.83 18.39
N PRO A 610 15.92 -16.75 18.72
CA PRO A 610 16.95 -16.46 17.72
C PRO A 610 17.02 -17.46 16.56
N ASP A 611 16.60 -18.71 16.79
CA ASP A 611 16.55 -19.75 15.77
C ASP A 611 15.45 -19.52 14.70
N TRP A 612 14.56 -18.55 14.91
CA TRP A 612 13.54 -18.13 13.93
C TRP A 612 14.01 -16.99 13.03
N ALA A 613 15.20 -16.43 13.27
CA ALA A 613 15.76 -15.36 12.44
C ALA A 613 16.10 -15.85 11.04
N LEU A 614 16.08 -14.94 10.05
CA LEU A 614 16.46 -15.25 8.67
C LEU A 614 17.87 -15.85 8.58
N GLU A 615 18.84 -15.25 9.28
CA GLU A 615 20.24 -15.68 9.29
C GLU A 615 20.43 -17.09 9.86
N ALA A 616 19.66 -17.44 10.90
CA ALA A 616 19.65 -18.79 11.48
C ALA A 616 19.07 -19.85 10.52
N ASN A 617 18.52 -19.42 9.38
CA ASN A 617 17.82 -20.24 8.40
C ASN A 617 18.40 -20.10 6.98
N GLY A 618 19.60 -19.55 6.85
CA GLY A 618 20.32 -19.47 5.57
C GLY A 618 19.84 -18.37 4.62
N TYR A 619 19.16 -17.36 5.16
CA TYR A 619 18.77 -16.14 4.44
C TYR A 619 19.52 -14.93 5.00
N GLN A 620 19.69 -13.89 4.18
CA GLN A 620 20.31 -12.63 4.61
C GLN A 620 19.25 -11.70 5.23
N GLU A 621 19.59 -10.98 6.29
CA GLU A 621 18.74 -9.86 6.74
C GLU A 621 18.89 -8.67 5.77
N PRO A 622 17.78 -8.07 5.28
CA PRO A 622 17.83 -6.89 4.44
C PRO A 622 18.52 -5.69 5.12
N PRO A 623 19.16 -4.80 4.34
CA PRO A 623 19.73 -3.57 4.88
C PRO A 623 18.62 -2.70 5.48
N THR A 624 18.88 -2.11 6.64
CA THR A 624 17.90 -1.34 7.41
C THR A 624 18.06 0.17 7.26
N GLY A 625 18.86 0.65 6.31
CA GLY A 625 19.13 2.07 6.07
C GLY A 625 20.11 2.27 4.92
N PRO A 626 20.46 3.53 4.60
CA PRO A 626 21.39 3.87 3.51
C PRO A 626 22.82 3.36 3.74
#